data_AF-X1BHD1-F1
#
_entry.id   AF-X1BHD1-F1
#
_cell.length_a   1.000
_cell.length_b   1.000
_cell.length_c   1.000
_cell.angle_alpha   90.00
_cell.angle_beta   90.00
_cell.angle_gamma   90.00
#
_symmetry.space_group_name_H-M   'P 1'
#
loop_
_entity.id
_entity.type
_entity.pdbx_description
1 polymer ?
#
loop_
_entity_poly.entity_id
_entity_poly.type
_entity_poly.pdbx_seq_one_letter_code
_entity_poly.pdbx_strand_id
1 'polypeptide(L)'
;WAEIVNCKSVKDAPKSRLLFWNQNGTVHLQLPSGRTLTYRHCRVKSQGGYSKIKWQWGTLWGGSITENIIQSIARDLLGYWILEYEKNNLPVVLTAHDEIISLVPKTEAEGDLQLAINMMSQGPDWAKGLPLDAEGELSDAYKK
;
A
#
# COMPACT_ATOMS: atom_id res chain seq x y z
N TRP A 1 15.11 5.53 5.64
CA TRP A 1 13.84 5.21 4.93
C TRP A 1 13.38 3.78 5.13
N ALA A 2 14.28 2.81 5.26
CA ALA A 2 14.00 1.46 5.74
C ALA A 2 15.06 1.06 6.78
N GLU A 3 14.66 0.34 7.83
CA GLU A 3 15.60 -0.18 8.81
C GLU A 3 15.39 -1.69 9.03
N ILE A 4 16.51 -2.41 9.02
CA ILE A 4 16.52 -3.83 9.36
C ILE A 4 16.72 -3.91 10.86
N VAL A 5 15.68 -4.33 11.55
CA VAL A 5 15.71 -4.43 13.00
C VAL A 5 15.85 -5.89 13.37
N ASN A 6 17.01 -6.26 13.91
CA ASN A 6 17.17 -7.55 14.60
C ASN A 6 16.51 -7.46 15.98
N CYS A 7 15.20 -7.20 16.04
CA CYS A 7 14.49 -7.16 17.31
C CYS A 7 13.64 -8.41 17.52
N LYS A 8 13.59 -8.86 18.78
CA LYS A 8 12.73 -9.96 19.23
C LYS A 8 11.25 -9.57 19.22
N SER A 9 10.93 -8.28 19.08
CA SER A 9 9.59 -7.69 19.13
C SER A 9 9.50 -6.43 18.25
N VAL A 10 8.38 -6.27 17.53
CA VAL A 10 8.09 -5.10 16.66
C VAL A 10 7.95 -3.80 17.47
N LYS A 11 7.61 -3.90 18.77
CA LYS A 11 7.37 -2.73 19.65
C LYS A 11 8.63 -1.92 19.95
N ASP A 12 9.80 -2.52 19.80
CA ASP A 12 11.09 -1.92 20.15
C ASP A 12 11.86 -1.43 18.92
N ALA A 13 11.21 -1.44 17.75
CA ALA A 13 11.82 -1.02 16.50
C ALA A 13 11.87 0.51 16.36
N PRO A 14 12.92 1.08 15.73
CA PRO A 14 12.98 2.52 15.46
C PRO A 14 11.80 2.98 14.59
N LYS A 15 11.47 4.29 14.65
CA LYS A 15 10.44 4.93 13.80
C LYS A 15 10.87 5.00 12.32
N SER A 16 11.17 3.87 11.71
CA SER A 16 11.38 3.76 10.27
C SER A 16 10.05 3.39 9.60
N ARG A 17 9.87 3.80 8.33
CA ARG A 17 8.63 3.53 7.58
C ARG A 17 8.51 2.06 7.16
N LEU A 18 9.62 1.31 7.15
CA LEU A 18 9.68 -0.08 6.72
C LEU A 18 10.49 -0.88 7.72
N LEU A 19 9.86 -1.88 8.33
CA LEU A 19 10.45 -2.71 9.37
C LEU A 19 10.68 -4.13 8.87
N PHE A 20 11.93 -4.58 8.92
CA PHE A 20 12.30 -5.95 8.57
C PHE A 20 12.74 -6.73 9.80
N TRP A 21 12.25 -7.97 9.96
CA TRP A 21 12.75 -8.90 10.96
C TRP A 21 12.76 -10.35 10.43
N ASN A 22 13.50 -11.22 11.11
CA ASN A 22 13.58 -12.64 10.78
C ASN A 22 13.04 -13.47 11.94
N GLN A 23 12.12 -14.38 11.66
CA GLN A 23 11.55 -15.30 12.63
C GLN A 23 11.51 -16.70 12.02
N ASN A 24 12.18 -17.67 12.66
CA ASN A 24 12.15 -19.09 12.30
C ASN A 24 12.39 -19.38 10.80
N GLY A 25 13.33 -18.67 10.17
CA GLY A 25 13.65 -18.87 8.74
C GLY A 25 12.65 -18.22 7.77
N THR A 26 11.89 -17.25 8.27
CA THR A 26 10.97 -16.42 7.49
C THR A 26 11.34 -14.96 7.71
N VAL A 27 11.42 -14.19 6.62
CA VAL A 27 11.62 -12.74 6.69
C VAL A 27 10.28 -12.06 6.61
N HIS A 28 10.02 -11.15 7.52
CA HIS A 28 8.83 -10.32 7.55
C HIS A 28 9.21 -8.88 7.25
N LEU A 29 8.31 -8.18 6.57
CA LEU A 29 8.41 -6.78 6.22
C LEU A 29 7.10 -6.08 6.56
N GLN A 30 7.09 -5.22 7.57
CA GLN A 30 5.93 -4.42 7.92
C GLN A 30 5.99 -3.05 7.24
N LEU A 31 4.86 -2.67 6.64
CA LEU A 31 4.61 -1.40 5.97
C LEU A 31 4.07 -0.35 6.96
N PRO A 32 4.08 0.95 6.62
CA PRO A 32 3.54 2.00 7.49
C PRO A 32 2.06 1.80 7.87
N SER A 33 1.29 1.14 6.99
CA SER A 33 -0.11 0.77 7.21
C SER A 33 -0.30 -0.30 8.30
N GLY A 34 0.78 -0.94 8.76
CA GLY A 34 0.76 -2.09 9.67
C GLY A 34 0.70 -3.45 8.95
N ARG A 35 0.39 -3.47 7.64
CA ARG A 35 0.42 -4.70 6.82
C ARG A 35 1.81 -5.34 6.87
N THR A 36 1.86 -6.66 6.96
CA THR A 36 3.11 -7.43 6.95
C THR A 36 3.21 -8.34 5.73
N LEU A 37 4.23 -8.12 4.91
CA LEU A 37 4.64 -9.03 3.84
C LEU A 37 5.54 -10.12 4.42
N THR A 38 5.30 -11.36 4.01
CA THR A 38 5.98 -12.53 4.57
C THR A 38 6.70 -13.32 3.47
N TYR A 39 8.02 -13.38 3.57
CA TYR A 39 8.88 -14.14 2.68
C TYR A 39 9.34 -15.42 3.38
N ARG A 40 8.65 -16.53 3.11
CA ARG A 40 8.99 -17.85 3.69
C ARG A 40 10.29 -18.39 3.12
N HIS A 41 11.00 -19.17 3.93
CA HIS A 41 12.29 -19.76 3.58
C HIS A 41 13.32 -18.71 3.15
N CYS A 42 13.18 -17.49 3.66
CA CYS A 42 14.11 -16.40 3.44
C CYS A 42 14.95 -16.14 4.69
N ARG A 43 16.17 -15.65 4.49
CA ARG A 43 17.04 -15.17 5.56
C ARG A 43 17.74 -13.89 5.12
N VAL A 44 17.86 -12.93 6.04
CA VAL A 44 18.71 -11.76 5.84
C VAL A 44 20.17 -12.18 6.05
N LYS A 45 21.04 -11.90 5.07
CA LYS A 45 22.50 -12.06 5.18
C LYS A 45 23.18 -10.72 4.92
N SER A 46 24.13 -10.35 5.79
CA SER A 46 25.03 -9.22 5.53
C SER A 46 26.14 -9.67 4.58
N GLN A 47 26.36 -8.92 3.50
CA GLN A 47 27.43 -9.17 2.54
C GLN A 47 27.96 -7.83 2.01
N GLY A 48 29.22 -7.51 2.30
CA GLY A 48 29.90 -6.33 1.76
C GLY A 48 29.30 -4.99 2.19
N GLY A 49 28.83 -4.87 3.43
CA GLY A 49 28.23 -3.64 3.98
C GLY A 49 26.74 -3.47 3.69
N TYR A 50 26.13 -4.36 2.91
CA TYR A 50 24.69 -4.35 2.59
C TYR A 50 24.01 -5.63 3.05
N SER A 51 22.72 -5.54 3.37
CA SER A 51 21.89 -6.70 3.69
C SER A 51 21.17 -7.21 2.44
N LYS A 52 21.23 -8.52 2.21
CA LYS A 52 20.51 -9.21 1.14
C LYS A 52 19.53 -10.23 1.71
N ILE A 53 18.36 -10.36 1.10
CA ILE A 53 17.42 -11.43 1.42
C ILE A 53 17.72 -12.63 0.50
N LYS A 54 18.18 -13.73 1.10
CA LYS A 54 18.41 -15.01 0.43
C LYS A 54 17.19 -15.90 0.62
N TRP A 55 16.70 -16.46 -0.47
CA TRP A 55 15.65 -17.47 -0.48
C TRP A 55 16.29 -18.86 -0.56
N GLN A 56 15.65 -19.91 -0.04
CA GLN A 56 16.31 -21.23 -0.01
C GLN A 56 16.68 -21.78 -1.41
N TRP A 57 15.98 -21.35 -2.46
CA TRP A 57 16.26 -21.75 -3.84
C TRP A 57 17.06 -20.70 -4.64
N GLY A 58 17.54 -19.62 -4.00
CA GLY A 58 18.30 -18.59 -4.72
C GLY A 58 18.44 -17.26 -4.00
N THR A 59 18.47 -16.17 -4.76
CA THR A 59 18.44 -14.81 -4.20
C THR A 59 17.09 -14.21 -4.49
N LEU A 60 16.44 -13.61 -3.49
CA LEU A 60 15.25 -12.82 -3.73
C LEU A 60 15.71 -11.48 -4.31
N TRP A 61 15.29 -11.19 -5.55
CA TRP A 61 15.73 -9.98 -6.23
C TRP A 61 15.16 -8.73 -5.55
N GLY A 62 16.02 -7.72 -5.36
CA GLY A 62 15.67 -6.50 -4.65
C GLY A 62 14.47 -5.78 -5.26
N GLY A 63 14.38 -5.73 -6.59
CA GLY A 63 13.25 -5.09 -7.24
C GLY A 63 11.93 -5.85 -7.08
N SER A 64 11.93 -7.17 -6.88
CA SER A 64 10.71 -7.92 -6.53
C SER A 64 10.20 -7.54 -5.14
N ILE A 65 11.11 -7.24 -4.20
CA ILE A 65 10.74 -6.73 -2.87
C ILE A 65 10.17 -5.31 -3.01
N THR A 66 10.84 -4.45 -3.79
CA THR A 66 10.37 -3.09 -4.07
C THR A 66 8.98 -3.07 -4.70
N GLU A 67 8.74 -3.90 -5.71
CA GLU A 67 7.44 -4.04 -6.37
C GLU A 67 6.35 -4.47 -5.37
N ASN A 68 6.61 -5.51 -4.57
CA ASN A 68 5.69 -5.97 -3.54
C ASN A 68 5.36 -4.87 -2.51
N ILE A 69 6.34 -4.07 -2.11
CA ILE A 69 6.13 -2.93 -1.20
C ILE A 69 5.19 -1.91 -1.84
N ILE A 70 5.50 -1.46 -3.06
CA ILE A 70 4.75 -0.41 -3.76
C ILE A 70 3.31 -0.86 -4.01
N GLN A 71 3.11 -2.05 -4.58
CA GLN A 71 1.77 -2.59 -4.83
C GLN A 71 0.97 -2.77 -3.54
N SER A 72 1.62 -3.17 -2.46
CA SER A 72 0.94 -3.33 -1.17
C SER A 72 0.50 -2.01 -0.58
N ILE A 73 1.35 -0.96 -0.64
CA ILE A 73 0.99 0.40 -0.21
C ILE A 73 -0.16 0.94 -1.05
N ALA A 74 -0.09 0.78 -2.39
CA ALA A 74 -1.17 1.19 -3.28
C ALA A 74 -2.50 0.49 -2.93
N ARG A 75 -2.47 -0.81 -2.65
CA ARG A 75 -3.65 -1.56 -2.22
C ARG A 75 -4.17 -1.13 -0.84
N ASP A 76 -3.29 -0.74 0.09
CA ASP A 76 -3.70 -0.21 1.40
C ASP A 76 -4.40 1.14 1.27
N LEU A 77 -3.92 2.02 0.37
CA LEU A 77 -4.58 3.29 0.05
C LEU A 77 -5.93 3.07 -0.65
N LEU A 78 -5.98 2.22 -1.67
CA LEU A 78 -7.22 1.88 -2.36
C LEU A 78 -8.28 1.34 -1.38
N GLY A 79 -7.88 0.43 -0.47
CA GLY A 79 -8.76 -0.09 0.57
C GLY A 79 -9.28 0.99 1.51
N TYR A 80 -8.45 1.97 1.86
CA TYR A 80 -8.87 3.13 2.65
C TYR A 80 -9.91 3.98 1.89
N TRP A 81 -9.65 4.33 0.63
CA TRP A 81 -10.57 5.16 -0.16
C TRP A 81 -11.90 4.49 -0.43
N ILE A 82 -11.93 3.17 -0.70
CA ILE A 82 -13.20 2.42 -0.83
C ILE A 82 -14.06 2.62 0.42
N LEU A 83 -13.48 2.56 1.62
CA LEU A 83 -14.23 2.76 2.86
C LEU A 83 -14.70 4.21 3.03
N GLU A 84 -13.90 5.19 2.61
CA GLU A 84 -14.30 6.60 2.63
C GLU A 84 -15.42 6.91 1.64
N TYR A 85 -15.39 6.30 0.44
CA TYR A 85 -16.48 6.40 -0.55
C TYR A 85 -17.81 5.92 0.03
N GLU A 86 -17.82 4.70 0.58
CA GLU A 86 -19.02 4.11 1.18
C GLU A 86 -19.58 4.95 2.35
N LYS A 87 -18.71 5.53 3.19
CA LYS A 87 -19.11 6.44 4.27
C LYS A 87 -19.75 7.73 3.77
N ASN A 88 -19.38 8.19 2.58
CA ASN A 88 -19.88 9.42 1.96
C ASN A 88 -21.00 9.16 0.95
N ASN A 89 -21.62 7.98 0.97
CA ASN A 89 -22.70 7.57 0.06
C ASN A 89 -22.31 7.54 -1.43
N LEU A 90 -21.02 7.31 -1.73
CA LEU A 90 -20.55 7.01 -3.08
C LEU A 90 -20.41 5.48 -3.22
N PRO A 91 -21.42 4.77 -3.76
CA PRO A 91 -21.38 3.32 -3.82
C PRO A 91 -20.31 2.84 -4.80
N VAL A 92 -19.34 2.07 -4.31
CA VAL A 92 -18.26 1.53 -5.14
C VAL A 92 -18.76 0.29 -5.87
N VAL A 93 -18.90 0.39 -7.20
CA VAL A 93 -19.41 -0.71 -8.04
C VAL A 93 -18.30 -1.53 -8.69
N LEU A 94 -17.13 -0.93 -8.88
CA LEU A 94 -15.98 -1.57 -9.52
C LEU A 94 -14.69 -0.87 -9.08
N THR A 95 -13.60 -1.63 -9.07
CA THR A 95 -12.25 -1.08 -8.96
C THR A 95 -11.37 -1.67 -10.06
N ALA A 96 -10.57 -0.85 -10.73
CA ALA A 96 -9.64 -1.28 -11.76
C ALA A 96 -8.26 -0.67 -11.49
N HIS A 97 -7.27 -1.48 -11.09
CA HIS A 97 -5.97 -0.99 -10.64
C HIS A 97 -6.10 0.02 -9.48
N ASP A 98 -5.82 1.30 -9.73
CA ASP A 98 -5.95 2.44 -8.83
C ASP A 98 -7.25 3.24 -9.02
N GLU A 99 -8.09 2.83 -9.95
CA GLU A 99 -9.39 3.44 -10.25
C GLU A 99 -10.50 2.88 -9.35
N ILE A 100 -11.36 3.78 -8.85
CA ILE A 100 -12.63 3.47 -8.17
C ILE A 100 -13.78 4.00 -9.03
N ILE A 101 -14.73 3.15 -9.38
CA ILE A 101 -15.92 3.51 -10.15
C ILE A 101 -17.13 3.50 -9.21
N SER A 102 -17.91 4.58 -9.24
CA SER A 102 -19.17 4.72 -8.50
C SER A 102 -20.33 5.05 -9.43
N LEU A 103 -21.53 4.56 -9.12
CA LEU A 103 -22.76 4.94 -9.82
C LEU A 103 -23.52 5.95 -8.98
N VAL A 104 -23.70 7.16 -9.52
CA VAL A 104 -24.34 8.27 -8.83
C VAL A 104 -25.46 8.88 -9.68
N PRO A 105 -26.46 9.54 -9.06
CA PRO A 105 -27.48 10.28 -9.80
C PRO A 105 -26.86 11.38 -10.67
N LYS A 106 -27.33 11.54 -11.91
CA LYS A 106 -26.85 12.60 -12.82
C LYS A 106 -27.00 14.01 -12.26
N THR A 107 -27.93 14.21 -11.32
CA THR A 107 -28.16 15.50 -10.66
C THR A 107 -27.08 15.87 -9.64
N GLU A 108 -26.31 14.90 -9.17
CA GLU A 108 -25.30 15.06 -8.12
C GLU A 108 -23.87 14.81 -8.65
N ALA A 109 -23.74 14.34 -9.88
CA ALA A 109 -22.52 13.79 -10.47
C ALA A 109 -21.29 14.72 -10.39
N GLU A 110 -21.42 16.00 -10.72
CA GLU A 110 -20.30 16.95 -10.63
C GLU A 110 -19.82 17.16 -9.19
N GLY A 111 -20.75 17.22 -8.23
CA GLY A 111 -20.43 17.35 -6.82
C GLY A 111 -19.74 16.10 -6.28
N ASP A 112 -20.28 14.94 -6.62
CA ASP A 112 -19.74 13.63 -6.23
C ASP A 112 -18.36 13.38 -6.83
N LEU A 113 -18.13 13.78 -8.08
CA LEU A 113 -16.80 13.72 -8.70
C LEU A 113 -15.79 14.59 -7.94
N GLN A 114 -16.15 15.83 -7.60
CA GLN A 114 -15.25 16.71 -6.87
C GLN A 114 -14.95 16.19 -5.46
N LEU A 115 -15.94 15.60 -4.79
CA LEU A 115 -15.79 14.94 -3.50
C LEU A 115 -14.87 13.72 -3.61
N ALA A 116 -15.09 12.85 -4.59
CA ALA A 116 -14.25 11.69 -4.90
C ALA A 116 -12.77 12.08 -5.10
N ILE A 117 -12.50 13.06 -5.97
CA ILE A 117 -11.14 13.57 -6.21
C ILE A 117 -10.52 14.06 -4.91
N ASN A 118 -11.24 14.89 -4.13
CA ASN A 118 -10.72 15.42 -2.87
C ASN A 118 -10.41 14.30 -1.86
N MET A 119 -11.23 13.25 -1.79
CA MET A 119 -10.95 12.09 -0.92
C MET A 119 -9.72 11.32 -1.36
N MET A 120 -9.54 11.09 -2.67
CA MET A 120 -8.40 10.35 -3.22
C MET A 120 -7.09 11.14 -3.20
N SER A 121 -7.13 12.48 -3.25
CA SER A 121 -5.95 13.34 -3.03
C SER A 121 -5.52 13.39 -1.55
N GLN A 122 -6.29 12.80 -0.64
CA GLN A 122 -5.98 12.68 0.78
C GLN A 122 -5.72 11.22 1.16
N GLY A 123 -5.11 10.99 2.32
CA GLY A 123 -4.80 9.64 2.77
C GLY A 123 -4.79 9.53 4.30
N PRO A 124 -4.73 8.29 4.81
CA PRO A 124 -4.69 8.04 6.25
C PRO A 124 -3.39 8.59 6.87
N ASP A 125 -3.37 8.75 8.19
CA ASP A 125 -2.23 9.34 8.93
C ASP A 125 -0.88 8.67 8.61
N TRP A 126 -0.86 7.35 8.40
CA TRP A 126 0.36 6.61 8.07
C TRP A 126 0.92 6.95 6.68
N ALA A 127 0.08 7.47 5.77
CA ALA A 127 0.44 7.85 4.41
C ALA A 127 0.97 9.29 4.31
N LYS A 128 1.04 10.03 5.42
CA LYS A 128 1.48 11.43 5.43
C LYS A 128 2.85 11.61 4.75
N GLY A 129 2.91 12.55 3.81
CA GLY A 129 4.09 12.85 3.01
C GLY A 129 4.23 12.04 1.72
N LEU A 130 3.28 11.14 1.41
CA LEU A 130 3.12 10.67 0.04
C LEU A 130 2.46 11.78 -0.81
N PRO A 131 2.95 12.04 -2.03
CA PRO A 131 2.34 13.01 -2.95
C PRO A 131 1.11 12.38 -3.60
N LEU A 132 0.00 12.28 -2.85
CA LEU A 132 -1.26 11.75 -3.35
C LEU A 132 -1.96 12.81 -4.20
N ASP A 133 -2.46 12.38 -5.36
CA ASP A 133 -3.25 13.20 -6.27
C ASP A 133 -4.24 12.30 -7.02
N ALA A 134 -5.29 12.88 -7.60
CA ALA A 134 -6.35 12.14 -8.25
C ALA A 134 -6.95 12.89 -9.44
N GLU A 135 -7.31 12.14 -10.46
CA GLU A 135 -8.09 12.60 -11.62
C GLU A 135 -9.36 11.76 -11.72
N GLY A 136 -10.40 12.29 -12.38
CA GLY A 136 -11.63 11.55 -12.60
C GLY A 136 -12.48 12.14 -13.74
N GLU A 137 -13.35 11.29 -14.30
CA GLU A 137 -14.24 11.62 -15.42
C GLU A 137 -15.66 11.11 -15.12
N LEU A 138 -16.67 11.84 -15.59
CA LEU A 138 -18.05 11.37 -15.60
C LEU A 138 -18.36 10.64 -16.92
N SER A 139 -19.05 9.51 -16.83
CA SER A 139 -19.51 8.79 -18.02
C SER A 139 -20.82 8.06 -17.81
N ASP A 140 -21.61 7.95 -18.89
CA ASP A 140 -22.85 7.18 -18.92
C ASP A 140 -22.62 5.66 -18.94
N ALA A 141 -21.39 5.21 -19.23
CA ALA A 141 -20.99 3.82 -19.25
C ALA A 141 -19.51 3.68 -18.87
N TYR A 142 -19.11 2.48 -18.44
CA TYR A 142 -17.70 2.19 -18.14
C TYR A 142 -16.82 2.38 -19.38
N LYS A 143 -15.72 3.10 -19.21
CA LYS A 143 -14.64 3.28 -20.18
C LYS A 143 -13.35 2.71 -19.60
N LYS A 144 -12.50 2.16 -20.45
CA LYS A 144 -11.17 1.67 -20.11
C LYS A 144 -10.13 2.44 -20.89
#